data_AF-A0A931HCW7-F1
#
_entry.id   AF-A0A931HCW7-F1
#
_cell.length_a   1.000
_cell.length_b   1.000
_cell.length_c   1.000
_cell.angle_alpha   90.00
_cell.angle_beta   90.00
_cell.angle_gamma   90.00
#
_symmetry.space_group_name_H-M   'P 1'
#
loop_
_entity.id
_entity.type
_entity.pdbx_description
1 polymer ?
#
loop_
_entity_poly.entity_id
_entity_poly.type
_entity_poly.pdbx_seq_one_letter_code
_entity_poly.pdbx_strand_id
1 'polypeptide(L)'
;MTAFDFVVLIFVGLGAATGFMRGFVQEVLALSAWIFAVFAIRMLHTPLTMVLAEYVGGETGAGVLAFVLLLLVPYMAVRLIAKWAGGKSRKSVLGPVDRVLGMGFGAVKAIVIIVLGFSVLVLGYDTIWGVAGRPDWLTQSRSYSFVNASSDAMVKMIAQRRAEIMADDEAVSGAD
;
A
#
# COMPACT_ATOMS: atom_id res chain seq x y z
N MET A 1 -12.25 -13.39 19.33
CA MET A 1 -11.93 -13.02 17.94
C MET A 1 -13.04 -12.10 17.47
N THR A 2 -12.71 -10.89 17.05
CA THR A 2 -13.63 -9.88 16.54
C THR A 2 -14.08 -10.23 15.11
N ALA A 3 -15.15 -9.59 14.61
CA ALA A 3 -15.58 -9.77 13.22
C ALA A 3 -14.47 -9.40 12.21
N PHE A 4 -13.63 -8.41 12.56
CA PHE A 4 -12.46 -8.02 11.77
C PHE A 4 -11.44 -9.17 11.66
N ASP A 5 -11.15 -9.87 12.76
CA ASP A 5 -10.21 -11.01 12.76
C ASP A 5 -10.64 -12.11 11.78
N PHE A 6 -11.95 -12.38 11.69
CA PHE A 6 -12.48 -13.35 10.71
C PHE A 6 -12.32 -12.88 9.28
N VAL A 7 -12.57 -11.60 9.00
CA VAL A 7 -12.36 -11.02 7.66
C VAL A 7 -10.89 -11.15 7.26
N VAL A 8 -9.97 -10.77 8.16
CA VAL A 8 -8.53 -10.88 7.91
C VAL A 8 -8.14 -12.33 7.61
N LEU A 9 -8.56 -13.28 8.44
CA LEU A 9 -8.27 -14.70 8.23
C LEU A 9 -8.79 -15.23 6.89
N ILE A 10 -10.01 -14.82 6.47
CA ILE A 10 -10.57 -15.20 5.17
C ILE A 10 -9.72 -14.65 4.03
N PHE A 11 -9.36 -13.37 4.05
CA PHE A 11 -8.55 -12.78 2.98
C PHE A 11 -7.14 -13.38 2.93
N VAL A 12 -6.52 -13.62 4.07
CA VAL A 12 -5.21 -14.29 4.13
C VAL A 12 -5.31 -15.73 3.62
N GLY A 13 -6.35 -16.47 4.01
CA GLY A 13 -6.61 -17.83 3.52
C GLY A 13 -6.84 -17.88 2.01
N LEU A 14 -7.63 -16.94 1.46
CA LEU A 14 -7.82 -16.78 0.02
C LEU A 14 -6.52 -16.37 -0.68
N GLY A 15 -5.73 -15.48 -0.09
CA GLY A 15 -4.40 -15.11 -0.57
C GLY A 15 -3.47 -16.31 -0.65
N ALA A 16 -3.40 -17.10 0.41
CA ALA A 16 -2.62 -18.32 0.48
C ALA A 16 -3.08 -19.36 -0.56
N ALA A 17 -4.39 -19.59 -0.68
CA ALA A 17 -4.96 -20.54 -1.64
C ALA A 17 -4.68 -20.11 -3.10
N THR A 18 -4.91 -18.84 -3.43
CA THR A 18 -4.63 -18.31 -4.77
C THR A 18 -3.14 -18.35 -5.09
N GLY A 19 -2.29 -18.04 -4.11
CA GLY A 19 -0.84 -18.16 -4.20
C GLY A 19 -0.38 -19.60 -4.43
N PHE A 20 -0.99 -20.58 -3.76
CA PHE A 20 -0.72 -22.00 -4.00
C PHE A 20 -1.12 -22.45 -5.41
N MET A 21 -2.30 -22.01 -5.90
CA MET A 21 -2.77 -22.35 -7.24
C MET A 21 -1.89 -21.76 -8.36
N ARG A 22 -1.37 -20.55 -8.13
CA ARG A 22 -0.54 -19.81 -9.10
C ARG A 22 0.95 -20.09 -8.96
N GLY A 23 1.44 -20.48 -7.80
CA GLY A 23 2.86 -20.63 -7.53
C GLY A 23 3.61 -19.31 -7.40
N PHE A 24 4.78 -19.38 -6.75
CA PHE A 24 5.61 -18.23 -6.42
C PHE A 24 6.11 -17.47 -7.65
N VAL A 25 6.63 -18.19 -8.65
CA VAL A 25 7.18 -17.57 -9.87
C VAL A 25 6.14 -16.72 -10.58
N GLN A 26 4.91 -17.22 -10.70
CA GLN A 26 3.83 -16.47 -11.33
C GLN A 26 3.48 -15.21 -10.54
N GLU A 27 3.40 -15.32 -9.21
CA GLU A 27 3.01 -14.23 -8.34
C GLU A 27 4.07 -13.11 -8.31
N VAL A 28 5.36 -13.45 -8.23
CA VAL A 28 6.45 -12.46 -8.25
C VAL A 28 6.53 -11.74 -9.60
N LEU A 29 6.48 -12.49 -10.71
CA LEU A 29 6.48 -11.88 -12.05
C LEU A 29 5.20 -11.07 -12.32
N ALA A 30 4.06 -11.47 -11.75
CA ALA A 30 2.83 -10.68 -11.86
C ALA A 30 2.92 -9.36 -11.09
N LEU A 31 3.61 -9.32 -9.93
CA LEU A 31 3.86 -8.07 -9.22
C LEU A 31 4.87 -7.19 -9.96
N SER A 32 5.90 -7.77 -10.58
CA SER A 32 6.88 -6.98 -11.34
C SER A 32 6.25 -6.27 -12.55
N ALA A 33 5.12 -6.75 -13.08
CA ALA A 33 4.37 -6.08 -14.15
C ALA A 33 4.03 -4.63 -13.81
N TRP A 34 3.72 -4.32 -12.55
CA TRP A 34 3.48 -2.94 -12.11
C TRP A 34 4.74 -2.09 -12.16
N ILE A 35 5.89 -2.65 -11.77
CA ILE A 35 7.18 -1.96 -11.81
C ILE A 35 7.54 -1.63 -13.26
N PHE A 36 7.39 -2.58 -14.17
CA PHE A 36 7.64 -2.36 -15.61
C PHE A 36 6.69 -1.33 -16.21
N ALA A 37 5.41 -1.34 -15.83
CA ALA A 37 4.44 -0.36 -16.31
C ALA A 37 4.80 1.06 -15.82
N VAL A 38 5.12 1.22 -14.53
CA VAL A 38 5.56 2.51 -13.97
C VAL A 38 6.84 2.99 -14.66
N PHE A 39 7.80 2.09 -14.89
CA PHE A 39 9.04 2.42 -15.59
C PHE A 39 8.78 2.86 -17.04
N ALA A 40 7.92 2.14 -17.77
CA ALA A 40 7.51 2.50 -19.12
C ALA A 40 6.82 3.86 -19.18
N ILE A 41 5.89 4.15 -18.25
CA ILE A 41 5.26 5.47 -18.13
C ILE A 41 6.33 6.53 -17.85
N ARG A 42 7.20 6.32 -16.87
CA ARG A 42 8.21 7.30 -16.44
C ARG A 42 9.20 7.68 -17.55
N MET A 43 9.52 6.75 -18.45
CA MET A 43 10.49 6.99 -19.53
C MET A 43 9.83 7.39 -20.86
N LEU A 44 8.68 6.81 -21.19
CA LEU A 44 8.09 6.90 -22.53
C LEU A 44 6.86 7.81 -22.61
N HIS A 45 6.35 8.34 -21.48
CA HIS A 45 5.12 9.14 -21.50
C HIS A 45 5.24 10.38 -22.39
N THR A 46 6.26 11.21 -22.19
CA THR A 46 6.49 12.41 -23.02
C THR A 46 6.69 12.10 -24.50
N PRO A 47 7.62 11.21 -24.92
CA PRO A 47 7.82 10.94 -26.34
C PRO A 47 6.59 10.31 -26.99
N LEU A 48 5.89 9.40 -26.30
CA LEU A 48 4.67 8.80 -26.85
C LEU A 48 3.53 9.83 -26.96
N THR A 49 3.42 10.75 -26.01
CA THR A 49 2.43 11.84 -26.06
C THR A 49 2.66 12.73 -27.28
N MET A 50 3.91 13.09 -27.58
CA MET A 50 4.22 13.91 -28.76
C MET A 50 3.84 13.20 -30.06
N VAL A 51 4.14 11.91 -30.18
CA VAL A 51 3.75 11.11 -31.36
C VAL A 51 2.23 11.01 -31.49
N LEU A 52 1.52 10.82 -30.38
CA LEU A 52 0.05 10.68 -30.40
C LEU A 52 -0.68 12.00 -30.59
N ALA A 53 -0.07 13.14 -30.26
CA ALA A 53 -0.68 14.46 -30.40
C ALA A 53 -1.07 14.75 -31.86
N GLU A 54 -0.30 14.26 -32.82
CA GLU A 54 -0.58 14.37 -34.26
C GLU A 54 -1.84 13.63 -34.69
N TYR A 55 -2.23 12.56 -33.98
CA TYR A 55 -3.38 11.72 -34.32
C TYR A 55 -4.65 12.05 -33.52
N VAL A 56 -4.49 12.49 -32.27
CA VAL A 56 -5.61 12.70 -31.32
C VAL A 56 -6.10 14.15 -31.30
N GLY A 57 -5.38 15.09 -31.95
CA GLY A 57 -5.82 16.47 -32.12
C GLY A 57 -5.76 17.34 -30.86
N GLY A 58 -5.09 16.88 -29.81
CA GLY A 58 -4.89 17.63 -28.57
C GLY A 58 -3.92 16.96 -27.59
N GLU A 59 -3.08 17.77 -26.95
CA GLU A 59 -2.04 17.28 -26.03
C GLU A 59 -2.61 16.55 -24.81
N THR A 60 -3.73 17.03 -24.26
CA THR A 60 -4.37 16.40 -23.10
C THR A 60 -4.90 14.99 -23.45
N GLY A 61 -5.58 14.86 -24.60
CA GLY A 61 -6.09 13.58 -25.06
C GLY A 61 -4.97 12.58 -25.39
N ALA A 62 -3.92 13.05 -26.07
CA ALA A 62 -2.74 12.27 -26.37
C ALA A 62 -2.00 11.82 -25.10
N GLY A 63 -1.89 12.68 -24.09
CA GLY A 63 -1.24 12.37 -22.82
C GLY A 63 -1.98 11.31 -22.01
N VAL A 64 -3.32 11.36 -21.99
CA VAL A 64 -4.16 10.32 -21.37
C VAL A 64 -4.03 9.01 -22.13
N LEU A 65 -4.10 9.03 -23.46
CA LEU A 65 -3.95 7.83 -24.28
C LEU A 65 -2.56 7.19 -24.10
N ALA A 66 -1.50 8.00 -24.11
CA ALA A 66 -0.13 7.54 -23.85
C ALA A 66 -0.01 6.86 -22.49
N PHE A 67 -0.58 7.47 -21.44
CA PHE A 67 -0.61 6.87 -20.11
C PHE A 67 -1.31 5.51 -20.09
N VAL A 68 -2.51 5.42 -20.68
CA VAL A 68 -3.28 4.15 -20.74
C VAL A 68 -2.52 3.08 -21.51
N LEU A 69 -1.92 3.41 -22.64
CA LEU A 69 -1.13 2.47 -23.44
C LEU A 69 0.12 1.99 -22.70
N LEU A 70 0.87 2.90 -22.09
CA LEU A 70 2.08 2.59 -21.34
C LEU A 70 1.80 1.87 -20.02
N LEU A 71 0.60 2.02 -19.47
CA LEU A 71 0.14 1.21 -18.35
C LEU A 71 -0.22 -0.20 -18.83
N LEU A 72 -1.14 -0.32 -19.79
CA LEU A 72 -1.75 -1.59 -20.17
C LEU A 72 -0.83 -2.50 -20.97
N VAL A 73 -0.14 -1.97 -21.99
CA VAL A 73 0.63 -2.82 -22.93
C VAL A 73 1.80 -3.52 -22.22
N PRO A 74 2.69 -2.83 -21.48
CA PRO A 74 3.78 -3.49 -20.76
C PRO A 74 3.26 -4.39 -19.64
N TYR A 75 2.23 -3.94 -18.90
CA TYR A 75 1.61 -4.72 -17.84
C TYR A 75 1.05 -6.05 -18.37
N MET A 76 0.29 -6.01 -19.47
CA MET A 76 -0.26 -7.21 -20.09
C MET A 76 0.85 -8.13 -20.61
N ALA A 77 1.87 -7.57 -21.27
CA ALA A 77 3.00 -8.34 -21.76
C ALA A 77 3.71 -9.11 -20.63
N VAL A 78 4.09 -8.43 -19.55
CA VAL A 78 4.74 -9.06 -18.38
C VAL A 78 3.82 -10.06 -17.71
N ARG A 79 2.52 -9.76 -17.60
CA ARG A 79 1.54 -10.67 -16.99
C ARG A 79 1.32 -11.96 -17.81
N LEU A 80 1.39 -11.88 -19.14
CA LEU A 80 1.38 -13.06 -20.01
C LEU A 80 2.63 -13.91 -19.81
N ILE A 81 3.81 -13.27 -19.74
CA ILE A 81 5.08 -13.95 -19.45
C ILE A 81 5.02 -14.62 -18.08
N ALA A 82 4.50 -13.93 -17.05
CA ALA A 82 4.34 -14.48 -15.71
C ALA A 82 3.47 -15.74 -15.70
N LYS A 83 2.34 -15.72 -16.41
CA LYS A 83 1.44 -16.88 -16.53
C LYS A 83 2.12 -18.06 -17.21
N TRP A 84 2.87 -17.81 -18.28
CA TRP A 84 3.62 -18.84 -19.00
C TRP A 84 4.76 -19.42 -18.14
N ALA A 85 5.60 -18.56 -17.55
CA ALA A 85 6.72 -18.95 -16.71
C ALA A 85 6.27 -19.70 -15.45
N GLY A 86 5.21 -19.22 -14.79
CA GLY A 86 4.59 -19.92 -13.67
C GLY A 86 4.04 -21.28 -14.06
N GLY A 87 3.38 -21.37 -15.22
CA GLY A 87 2.90 -22.64 -15.76
C GLY A 87 4.02 -23.66 -16.00
N LYS A 88 5.19 -23.20 -16.46
CA LYS A 88 6.38 -24.05 -16.60
C LYS A 88 6.98 -24.45 -15.25
N SER A 89 7.13 -23.50 -14.32
CA SER A 89 7.64 -23.74 -12.97
C SER A 89 6.87 -24.88 -12.28
N ARG A 90 5.54 -24.79 -12.28
CA ARG A 90 4.65 -25.78 -11.66
C ARG A 90 4.68 -27.17 -12.31
N LYS A 91 5.09 -27.28 -13.58
CA LYS A 91 5.23 -28.57 -14.29
C LYS A 91 6.62 -29.18 -14.13
N SER A 92 7.57 -28.45 -13.55
CA SER A 92 8.94 -28.93 -13.31
C SER A 92 9.03 -29.74 -12.02
N VAL A 93 10.20 -30.33 -11.77
CA VAL A 93 10.55 -31.01 -10.51
C VAL A 93 10.40 -30.08 -9.29
N LEU A 94 10.59 -28.77 -9.49
CA LEU A 94 10.43 -27.76 -8.43
C LEU A 94 8.98 -27.35 -8.19
N GLY A 95 8.02 -27.92 -8.92
CA GLY A 95 6.60 -27.54 -8.86
C GLY A 95 6.01 -27.54 -7.44
N PRO A 96 6.24 -28.56 -6.59
CA PRO A 96 5.75 -28.54 -5.21
C PRO A 96 6.32 -27.37 -4.39
N VAL A 97 7.62 -27.10 -4.54
CA VAL A 97 8.29 -25.99 -3.84
C VAL A 97 7.74 -24.64 -4.30
N ASP A 98 7.56 -24.46 -5.61
CA ASP A 98 6.97 -23.25 -6.20
C ASP A 98 5.55 -22.98 -5.66
N ARG A 99 4.74 -24.03 -5.46
CA ARG A 99 3.38 -23.89 -4.90
C ARG A 99 3.39 -23.54 -3.41
N VAL A 100 4.25 -24.15 -2.61
CA VAL A 100 4.37 -23.85 -1.17
C VAL A 100 4.88 -22.43 -0.95
N LEU A 101 5.91 -22.02 -1.69
CA LEU A 101 6.38 -20.62 -1.67
C LEU A 101 5.29 -19.66 -2.17
N GLY A 102 4.53 -20.08 -3.18
CA GLY A 102 3.38 -19.32 -3.68
C GLY A 102 2.32 -19.10 -2.61
N MET A 103 2.04 -20.12 -1.79
CA MET A 103 1.13 -20.00 -0.65
C MET A 103 1.60 -18.93 0.35
N GLY A 104 2.86 -19.00 0.77
CA GLY A 104 3.44 -18.02 1.70
C GLY A 104 3.42 -16.60 1.13
N PHE A 105 3.84 -16.44 -0.14
CA PHE A 105 3.82 -15.16 -0.82
C PHE A 105 2.40 -14.60 -0.99
N GLY A 106 1.43 -15.45 -1.34
CA GLY A 106 0.02 -15.08 -1.47
C GLY A 106 -0.58 -14.61 -0.15
N ALA A 107 -0.22 -15.27 0.97
CA ALA A 107 -0.62 -14.86 2.31
C ALA A 107 -0.05 -13.48 2.66
N VAL A 108 1.27 -13.28 2.48
CA VAL A 108 1.93 -11.98 2.72
C VAL A 108 1.30 -10.87 1.88
N LYS A 109 1.07 -11.13 0.59
CA LYS A 109 0.41 -10.17 -0.30
C LYS A 109 -1.00 -9.82 0.17
N ALA A 110 -1.79 -10.79 0.61
CA ALA A 110 -3.12 -10.53 1.15
C ALA A 110 -3.06 -9.67 2.42
N ILE A 111 -2.13 -9.95 3.33
CA ILE A 111 -1.90 -9.10 4.52
C ILE A 111 -1.59 -7.66 4.10
N VAL A 112 -0.67 -7.47 3.16
CA VAL A 112 -0.33 -6.13 2.65
C VAL A 112 -1.56 -5.42 2.08
N ILE A 113 -2.37 -6.10 1.25
CA ILE A 113 -3.58 -5.52 0.66
C ILE A 113 -4.59 -5.12 1.75
N ILE A 114 -4.79 -5.96 2.77
CA ILE A 114 -5.70 -5.67 3.89
C ILE A 114 -5.20 -4.45 4.68
N VAL A 115 -3.91 -4.40 5.01
CA VAL A 115 -3.31 -3.28 5.76
C VAL A 115 -3.44 -1.97 4.99
N LEU A 116 -3.18 -1.99 3.68
CA LEU A 116 -3.35 -0.82 2.81
C LEU A 116 -4.81 -0.40 2.73
N GLY A 117 -5.73 -1.35 2.51
CA GLY A 117 -7.17 -1.07 2.46
C GLY A 117 -7.70 -0.49 3.78
N PHE A 118 -7.28 -1.07 4.91
CA PHE A 118 -7.63 -0.58 6.24
C PHE A 118 -7.06 0.82 6.51
N SER A 119 -5.81 1.07 6.13
CA SER A 119 -5.19 2.40 6.23
C SER A 119 -5.98 3.45 5.46
N VAL A 120 -6.39 3.14 4.22
CA VAL A 120 -7.22 4.05 3.41
C VAL A 120 -8.60 4.27 4.04
N LEU A 121 -9.22 3.23 4.60
CA LEU A 121 -10.50 3.36 5.30
C LEU A 121 -10.40 4.26 6.55
N VAL A 122 -9.38 4.06 7.37
CA VAL A 122 -9.14 4.89 8.57
C VAL A 122 -8.85 6.33 8.17
N LEU A 123 -7.98 6.56 7.18
CA LEU A 123 -7.67 7.90 6.68
C LEU A 123 -8.92 8.59 6.10
N GLY A 124 -9.73 7.86 5.34
CA GLY A 124 -11.00 8.38 4.82
C GLY A 124 -11.98 8.75 5.94
N TYR A 125 -12.08 7.90 6.96
CA TYR A 125 -12.94 8.17 8.11
C TYR A 125 -12.50 9.42 8.87
N ASP A 126 -11.20 9.53 9.17
CA ASP A 126 -10.61 10.68 9.86
C ASP A 126 -10.76 11.98 9.04
N THR A 127 -10.70 11.90 7.70
CA THR A 127 -10.85 13.06 6.82
C THR A 127 -12.30 13.57 6.75
N ILE A 128 -13.29 12.68 6.78
CA ILE A 128 -14.71 13.05 6.58
C ILE A 128 -15.41 13.39 7.89
N TRP A 129 -15.18 12.62 8.96
CA TRP A 129 -15.89 12.77 10.25
C TRP A 129 -15.03 13.34 11.37
N GLY A 130 -13.73 13.56 11.12
CA GLY A 130 -12.78 13.98 12.14
C GLY A 130 -12.53 12.89 13.20
N VAL A 131 -11.59 13.17 14.09
CA VAL A 131 -11.16 12.23 15.16
C VAL A 131 -12.31 11.83 16.11
N ALA A 132 -13.34 12.68 16.23
CA ALA A 132 -14.48 12.49 17.13
C ALA A 132 -15.55 11.52 16.61
N GLY A 133 -15.57 11.17 15.32
CA GLY A 133 -16.52 10.20 14.78
C GLY A 133 -16.08 8.74 14.96
N ARG A 134 -14.83 8.48 15.35
CA ARG A 134 -14.17 7.17 15.20
C ARG A 134 -15.02 6.01 15.74
N PRO A 135 -15.29 4.95 14.93
CA PRO A 135 -16.18 3.87 15.36
C PRO A 135 -15.64 3.09 16.55
N ASP A 136 -16.52 2.56 17.39
CA ASP A 136 -16.17 1.89 18.66
C ASP A 136 -15.18 0.72 18.54
N TRP A 137 -15.14 0.05 17.38
CA TRP A 137 -14.20 -1.05 17.13
C TRP A 137 -12.75 -0.57 16.96
N LEU A 138 -12.52 0.71 16.64
CA LEU A 138 -11.19 1.30 16.48
C LEU A 138 -10.67 1.86 17.80
N THR A 139 -11.52 2.54 18.57
CA THR A 139 -11.22 3.10 19.90
C THR A 139 -11.02 2.02 20.96
N GLN A 140 -11.63 0.83 20.81
CA GLN A 140 -11.41 -0.32 21.70
C GLN A 140 -10.11 -1.10 21.42
N SER A 141 -9.35 -0.76 20.37
CA SER A 141 -8.13 -1.51 20.04
C SER A 141 -6.97 -1.20 20.99
N ARG A 142 -6.22 -2.23 21.42
CA ARG A 142 -5.05 -2.06 22.30
C ARG A 142 -3.98 -1.16 21.69
N SER A 143 -3.77 -1.26 20.38
CA SER A 143 -2.80 -0.44 19.65
C SER A 143 -3.16 1.06 19.74
N TYR A 144 -4.45 1.39 19.65
CA TYR A 144 -4.92 2.77 19.82
C TYR A 144 -4.61 3.32 21.21
N SER A 145 -4.89 2.54 22.27
CA SER A 145 -4.64 2.97 23.64
C SER A 145 -3.15 3.26 23.93
N PHE A 146 -2.25 2.43 23.38
CA PHE A 146 -0.81 2.61 23.56
C PHE A 146 -0.28 3.86 22.85
N VAL A 147 -0.70 4.06 21.60
CA VAL A 147 -0.28 5.22 20.80
C VAL A 147 -0.81 6.52 21.43
N ASN A 148 -2.08 6.55 21.83
CA ASN A 148 -2.68 7.75 22.44
C ASN A 148 -2.02 8.11 23.78
N ALA A 149 -1.75 7.14 24.65
CA ALA A 149 -1.06 7.36 25.92
C ALA A 149 0.37 7.91 25.72
N SER A 150 1.07 7.42 24.69
CA SER A 150 2.42 7.89 24.35
C SER A 150 2.42 9.33 23.83
N SER A 151 1.43 9.68 23.00
CA SER A 151 1.25 11.05 22.51
C SER A 151 0.92 12.02 23.64
N ASP A 152 0.03 11.65 24.56
CA ASP A 152 -0.30 12.47 25.73
C ASP A 152 0.91 12.72 26.63
N ALA A 153 1.76 11.71 26.84
CA ALA A 153 2.99 11.85 27.61
C ALA A 153 3.97 12.84 26.95
N MET A 154 4.12 12.77 25.62
CA MET A 154 4.99 13.67 24.88
C MET A 154 4.49 15.12 24.91
N VAL A 155 3.17 15.33 24.76
CA VAL A 155 2.56 16.67 24.87
C VAL A 155 2.77 17.27 26.26
N LYS A 156 2.59 16.47 27.32
CA LYS A 156 2.85 16.91 28.70
C LYS A 156 4.31 17.31 28.91
N MET A 157 5.25 16.53 28.39
CA MET A 157 6.68 16.85 28.51
C MET A 157 7.04 18.17 27.80
N ILE A 158 6.46 18.42 26.62
CA ILE A 158 6.66 19.68 25.89
C ILE A 158 6.03 20.86 26.65
N ALA A 159 4.83 20.68 27.19
CA ALA A 159 4.15 21.72 27.98
C ALA A 159 4.94 22.08 29.24
N GLN A 160 5.44 21.07 29.96
CA GLN A 160 6.26 21.27 31.15
C GLN A 160 7.56 22.02 30.83
N ARG A 161 8.25 21.64 29.75
CA ARG A 161 9.49 22.31 29.34
C ARG A 161 9.27 23.77 28.94
N ARG A 162 8.11 24.09 28.35
CA ARG A 162 7.74 25.50 28.06
C ARG A 162 7.46 26.29 29.34
N ALA A 163 6.80 25.69 30.32
CA ALA A 163 6.52 26.33 31.59
C ALA A 163 7.81 26.62 32.38
N GLU A 164 8.77 25.69 32.36
CA GLU A 164 10.10 25.89 32.96
C GLU A 164 10.87 27.04 32.29
N ILE A 165 10.89 27.09 30.96
CA ILE A 165 11.53 28.20 30.21
C ILE A 165 10.87 29.55 30.53
N MET A 166 9.54 29.61 30.61
CA MET A 166 8.82 30.84 30.96
C MET A 166 9.11 31.30 32.41
N ALA A 167 9.23 30.36 33.34
CA ALA A 167 9.59 30.68 34.73
C ALA A 167 11.03 31.18 34.85
N ASP A 168 11.96 30.61 34.07
CA ASP A 168 13.35 31.09 33.99
C ASP A 168 13.43 32.50 33.39
N ASP A 169 12.68 32.78 32.32
CA ASP A 169 12.61 34.13 31.70
C ASP A 169 12.03 35.18 32.67
N GLU A 170 10.98 34.83 33.43
CA GLU A 170 10.41 35.72 34.45
C GLU A 170 11.40 36.01 35.59
N ALA A 171 12.12 35.00 36.06
CA ALA A 171 13.13 35.14 37.10
C ALA A 171 14.33 36.00 36.66
N VAL A 172 14.69 35.95 35.37
CA VAL A 172 15.74 36.81 34.79
C VAL A 172 15.25 38.25 34.61
N SER A 173 13.98 38.46 34.21
CA SER A 173 13.43 39.81 34.00
C SER A 173 13.08 40.58 35.27
N GLY A 174 12.86 39.90 36.40
CA GLY A 174 12.57 40.52 37.70
C GLY A 174 13.80 40.86 38.53
N ALA A 175 15.01 40.58 38.03
CA ALA A 175 16.28 40.87 38.68
C ALA A 175 16.94 42.19 38.21
N ASP A 176 16.34 42.87 37.22
CA ASP A 176 16.69 44.21 36.73
C ASP A 176 15.77 45.29 37.33
#